data_AF-A0A7R8V911-F1
#
_entry.id   AF-A0A7R8V911-F1
#
_cell.length_a   1.000
_cell.length_b   1.000
_cell.length_c   1.000
_cell.angle_alpha   90.00
_cell.angle_beta   90.00
_cell.angle_gamma   90.00
#
_symmetry.space_group_name_H-M   'P 1'
#
loop_
_entity.id
_entity.type
_entity.pdbx_description
1 polymer ?
#
loop_
_entity_poly.entity_id
_entity_poly.type
_entity_poly.pdbx_seq_one_letter_code
_entity_poly.pdbx_strand_id
1 'polypeptide(L)'
;MTLINGCPPIHMPIIFGPVTKKSGSVQESSSSSYDNDSDSDCKQVSTRKDLDTENVNTLQTCCICNSTIPLANAIFCINHVCCFLAHIVCMAKLCVDKCEIIPVEIECPFCQTRVLWGVLVNRNKIESNRIQSL
;
A
#
# COMPACT_ATOMS: atom_id res chain seq x y z
N MET A 1 31.76 33.54 22.48
CA MET A 1 30.73 32.52 22.78
C MET A 1 30.08 32.14 21.45
N THR A 2 30.67 31.20 20.73
CA THR A 2 30.20 30.78 19.39
C THR A 2 29.16 29.68 19.53
N LEU A 3 27.97 29.94 18.98
CA LEU A 3 26.82 29.04 18.97
C LEU A 3 27.10 27.81 18.09
N ILE A 4 26.95 26.63 18.68
CA ILE A 4 26.98 25.32 18.00
C ILE A 4 25.66 25.09 17.25
N ASN A 5 25.52 25.70 16.06
CA ASN A 5 24.41 25.40 15.16
C ASN A 5 24.79 24.20 14.27
N GLY A 6 24.24 23.02 14.57
CA GLY A 6 24.42 21.85 13.70
C GLY A 6 23.88 20.50 14.18
N CYS A 7 23.25 20.39 15.35
CA CYS A 7 22.67 19.11 15.76
C CYS A 7 21.36 18.85 15.00
N PRO A 8 21.22 17.70 14.31
CA PRO A 8 19.96 17.32 13.68
C PRO A 8 18.87 17.12 14.74
N PRO A 9 17.60 17.40 14.40
CA PRO A 9 16.50 17.37 15.35
C PRO A 9 16.31 15.96 15.94
N ILE A 10 16.14 15.89 17.25
CA ILE A 10 16.10 14.68 18.09
C ILE A 10 15.01 13.67 17.63
N HIS A 11 14.02 14.12 16.86
CA HIS A 11 12.89 13.30 16.41
C HIS A 11 13.15 12.44 15.16
N MET A 12 14.38 12.41 14.62
CA MET A 12 14.70 11.55 13.47
C MET A 12 15.17 10.17 13.99
N PRO A 13 14.38 9.09 13.83
CA PRO A 13 14.79 7.77 14.29
C PRO A 13 16.05 7.34 13.53
N ILE A 14 17.08 6.97 14.28
CA ILE A 14 18.33 6.43 13.74
C ILE A 14 18.09 4.94 13.46
N ILE A 15 17.99 4.57 12.17
CA ILE A 15 17.83 3.18 11.74
C ILE A 15 19.22 2.59 11.50
N PHE A 16 19.54 1.49 12.20
CA PHE A 16 20.74 0.70 11.93
C PHE A 16 20.43 -0.35 10.86
N GLY A 17 21.14 -0.30 9.73
CA GLY A 17 21.03 -1.28 8.64
C GLY A 17 22.18 -1.16 7.64
N PRO A 18 22.44 -2.19 6.81
CA PRO A 18 23.51 -2.16 5.82
C PRO A 18 23.28 -1.02 4.82
N VAL A 19 24.26 -0.13 4.68
CA VAL A 19 24.19 0.98 3.71
C VAL A 19 24.67 0.49 2.35
N THR A 20 23.74 0.31 1.40
CA THR A 20 24.07 0.06 0.00
C THR A 20 24.29 1.37 -0.74
N LYS A 21 25.48 1.57 -1.30
CA LYS A 21 25.82 2.77 -2.10
C LYS A 21 25.13 2.68 -3.46
N LYS A 22 24.16 3.57 -3.74
CA LYS A 22 23.67 3.81 -5.10
C LYS A 22 24.44 4.99 -5.70
N SER A 23 25.26 4.75 -6.70
CA SER A 23 25.87 5.80 -7.54
C SER A 23 24.77 6.47 -8.38
N GLY A 24 24.79 7.81 -8.42
CA GLY A 24 23.71 8.73 -8.84
C GLY A 24 23.06 8.49 -10.22
N SER A 25 21.91 9.09 -10.48
CA SER A 25 21.81 10.50 -10.90
C SER A 25 20.74 11.33 -10.17
N VAL A 26 21.06 12.62 -10.02
CA VAL A 26 20.35 13.71 -9.35
C VAL A 26 19.41 14.43 -10.33
N GLN A 27 18.19 14.78 -9.89
CA GLN A 27 17.54 16.07 -10.14
C GLN A 27 16.76 16.50 -8.87
N GLU A 28 17.12 17.66 -8.32
CA GLU A 28 16.49 18.43 -7.23
C GLU A 28 15.25 19.19 -7.79
N SER A 29 14.33 19.88 -7.08
CA SER A 29 14.37 20.60 -5.79
C SER A 29 12.95 21.04 -5.31
N SER A 30 12.72 20.97 -4.00
CA SER A 30 12.11 21.95 -3.03
C SER A 30 10.97 22.96 -3.38
N SER A 31 9.85 22.82 -2.64
CA SER A 31 9.06 23.78 -1.78
C SER A 31 8.56 25.17 -2.21
N SER A 32 7.26 25.48 -1.99
CA SER A 32 6.73 26.54 -1.07
C SER A 32 5.19 26.71 -1.17
N SER A 33 4.60 27.41 -0.19
CA SER A 33 3.19 27.55 0.21
C SER A 33 2.46 28.82 -0.28
N TYR A 34 1.13 28.88 -0.04
CA TYR A 34 0.18 30.02 0.07
C TYR A 34 -0.97 30.12 -0.95
N ASP A 35 -2.10 30.60 -0.42
CA ASP A 35 -3.52 30.38 -0.77
C ASP A 35 -4.06 31.10 -2.01
N ASN A 36 -5.21 30.64 -2.54
CA ASN A 36 -6.37 31.50 -2.85
C ASN A 36 -7.61 30.68 -3.25
N ASP A 37 -8.76 31.18 -2.77
CA ASP A 37 -10.13 30.74 -2.99
C ASP A 37 -10.55 30.60 -4.46
N SER A 38 -11.42 29.63 -4.72
CA SER A 38 -12.57 29.82 -5.62
C SER A 38 -13.62 28.74 -5.39
N ASP A 39 -14.69 29.20 -4.76
CA ASP A 39 -16.05 28.68 -4.77
C ASP A 39 -16.46 28.10 -6.14
N SER A 40 -16.95 26.85 -6.17
CA SER A 40 -17.79 26.29 -7.27
C SER A 40 -18.29 24.88 -6.94
N ASP A 41 -19.49 24.84 -6.36
CA ASP A 41 -20.63 23.94 -6.64
C ASP A 41 -20.33 22.56 -7.28
N CYS A 42 -20.40 21.49 -6.48
CA CYS A 42 -20.32 20.11 -6.98
C CYS A 42 -21.67 19.64 -7.56
N LYS A 43 -21.91 20.01 -8.83
CA LYS A 43 -22.96 19.37 -9.64
C LYS A 43 -22.51 18.00 -10.15
N GLN A 44 -23.50 17.13 -10.10
CA GLN A 44 -23.53 15.72 -10.46
C GLN A 44 -23.13 15.41 -11.91
N VAL A 45 -22.50 14.22 -12.05
CA VAL A 45 -22.63 13.25 -13.15
C VAL A 45 -22.06 13.66 -14.52
N SER A 46 -21.03 12.94 -14.99
CA SER A 46 -21.06 12.12 -16.22
C SER A 46 -19.67 11.62 -16.63
N THR A 47 -19.51 10.30 -16.60
CA THR A 47 -18.82 9.46 -17.59
C THR A 47 -17.74 10.09 -18.49
N ARG A 48 -16.48 9.67 -18.29
CA ARG A 48 -15.45 9.44 -19.34
C ARG A 48 -14.54 8.32 -18.81
N LYS A 49 -14.85 7.05 -19.10
CA LYS A 49 -14.16 6.23 -20.13
C LYS A 49 -12.70 6.63 -20.28
N ASP A 50 -11.83 5.87 -19.63
CA ASP A 50 -10.51 5.46 -20.11
C ASP A 50 -10.04 4.32 -19.20
N LEU A 51 -9.74 3.16 -19.80
CA LEU A 51 -8.66 2.21 -19.48
C LEU A 51 -9.05 0.78 -19.90
N ASP A 52 -8.43 0.40 -21.01
CA ASP A 52 -7.75 -0.88 -21.23
C ASP A 52 -8.60 -2.16 -21.12
N THR A 53 -8.97 -2.62 -22.30
CA THR A 53 -9.34 -4.01 -22.61
C THR A 53 -8.14 -4.93 -22.37
N GLU A 54 -7.80 -5.19 -21.11
CA GLU A 54 -6.82 -6.19 -20.70
C GLU A 54 -7.51 -7.19 -19.76
N ASN A 55 -7.97 -8.30 -20.33
CA ASN A 55 -8.20 -9.58 -19.65
C ASN A 55 -9.19 -9.62 -18.46
N VAL A 56 -10.49 -9.66 -18.77
CA VAL A 56 -11.61 -9.87 -17.83
C VAL A 56 -11.45 -11.15 -16.97
N ASN A 57 -10.61 -12.12 -17.39
CA ASN A 57 -10.38 -13.36 -16.64
C ASN A 57 -9.45 -13.19 -15.42
N THR A 58 -8.88 -12.00 -15.19
CA THR A 58 -7.97 -11.74 -14.06
C THR A 58 -8.60 -10.91 -12.93
N LEU A 59 -9.87 -10.53 -13.06
CA LEU A 59 -10.57 -9.80 -12.02
C LEU A 59 -11.20 -10.76 -11.00
N GLN A 60 -11.00 -10.48 -9.72
CA GLN A 60 -11.62 -11.18 -8.60
C GLN A 60 -12.43 -10.23 -7.74
N THR A 61 -13.25 -10.75 -6.84
CA THR A 61 -14.07 -9.95 -5.92
C THR A 61 -13.45 -9.94 -4.53
N CYS A 62 -13.20 -8.75 -3.98
CA CYS A 62 -12.72 -8.60 -2.60
C CYS A 62 -13.77 -9.11 -1.61
N CYS A 63 -13.41 -10.04 -0.72
CA CYS A 63 -14.32 -10.57 0.31
C CYS A 63 -14.73 -9.55 1.40
N ILE A 64 -14.08 -8.39 1.46
CA ILE A 64 -14.34 -7.36 2.49
C ILE A 64 -15.25 -6.25 1.96
N CYS A 65 -14.93 -5.68 0.79
CA CYS A 65 -15.67 -4.53 0.23
C CYS A 65 -16.52 -4.88 -0.99
N ASN A 66 -16.51 -6.15 -1.44
CA ASN A 66 -17.28 -6.66 -2.58
C ASN A 66 -17.01 -5.96 -3.93
N SER A 67 -15.94 -5.15 -4.02
CA SER A 67 -15.51 -4.51 -5.26
C SER A 67 -14.57 -5.43 -6.04
N THR A 68 -14.46 -5.19 -7.35
CA THR A 68 -13.54 -5.92 -8.23
C THR A 68 -12.10 -5.50 -8.01
N ILE A 69 -11.20 -6.47 -8.06
CA ILE A 69 -9.76 -6.30 -7.81
C ILE A 69 -8.98 -7.11 -8.85
N PRO A 70 -7.96 -6.55 -9.50
CA PRO A 70 -7.05 -7.34 -10.32
C PRO A 70 -6.33 -8.37 -9.45
N LEU A 71 -6.23 -9.62 -9.91
CA LEU A 71 -5.56 -10.71 -9.19
C LEU A 71 -4.12 -10.35 -8.80
N ALA A 72 -3.42 -9.60 -9.66
CA ALA A 72 -2.06 -9.11 -9.39
C ALA A 72 -1.97 -8.14 -8.19
N ASN A 73 -3.08 -7.50 -7.81
CA ASN A 73 -3.17 -6.54 -6.71
C ASN A 73 -3.95 -7.11 -5.51
N ALA A 74 -4.40 -8.37 -5.61
CA ALA A 74 -5.06 -9.08 -4.53
C ALA A 74 -4.06 -9.55 -3.47
N ILE A 75 -4.54 -9.72 -2.25
CA ILE A 75 -3.84 -10.51 -1.23
C ILE A 75 -4.62 -11.79 -0.93
N PHE A 76 -3.90 -12.90 -0.84
CA PHE A 76 -4.45 -14.22 -0.50
C PHE A 76 -4.06 -14.62 0.91
N CYS A 77 -4.86 -15.48 1.54
CA CYS A 77 -4.43 -16.15 2.75
C CYS A 77 -3.17 -16.98 2.52
N ILE A 78 -2.28 -17.03 3.52
CA ILE A 78 -1.08 -17.87 3.48
C ILE A 78 -1.43 -19.37 3.53
N ASN A 79 -2.59 -19.70 4.10
CA ASN A 79 -3.12 -21.05 4.14
C ASN A 79 -3.74 -21.41 2.78
N HIS A 80 -3.11 -22.36 2.07
CA HIS A 80 -3.50 -22.79 0.72
C HIS A 80 -4.90 -23.40 0.61
N VAL A 81 -5.48 -23.85 1.73
CA VAL A 81 -6.84 -24.41 1.75
C VAL A 81 -7.90 -23.31 1.95
N CYS A 82 -7.48 -22.09 2.28
CA CYS A 82 -8.36 -20.95 2.52
C CYS A 82 -8.53 -20.12 1.24
N CYS A 83 -9.77 -19.88 0.83
CA CYS A 83 -10.11 -19.10 -0.36
C CYS A 83 -10.21 -17.59 -0.10
N PHE A 84 -9.66 -17.09 1.01
CA PHE A 84 -9.76 -15.68 1.34
C PHE A 84 -8.91 -14.82 0.38
N LEU A 85 -9.57 -13.83 -0.23
CA LEU A 85 -8.97 -12.85 -1.12
C LEU A 85 -9.53 -11.46 -0.82
N ALA A 86 -8.67 -10.45 -0.73
CA ALA A 86 -9.09 -9.08 -0.50
C ALA A 86 -8.10 -8.06 -1.08
N HIS A 87 -8.48 -6.78 -1.08
CA HIS A 87 -7.51 -5.70 -1.22
C HIS A 87 -6.57 -5.67 -0.01
N ILE A 88 -5.30 -5.36 -0.26
CA ILE A 88 -4.33 -5.10 0.82
C ILE A 88 -4.85 -4.03 1.81
N VAL A 89 -5.44 -2.95 1.30
CA VAL A 89 -5.97 -1.87 2.16
C VAL A 89 -7.17 -2.35 2.98
N CYS A 90 -8.04 -3.18 2.41
CA CYS A 90 -9.19 -3.71 3.14
C CYS A 90 -8.76 -4.59 4.31
N MET A 91 -7.75 -5.44 4.10
CA MET A 91 -7.22 -6.26 5.18
C MET A 91 -6.51 -5.43 6.24
N ALA A 92 -5.70 -4.44 5.85
CA ALA A 92 -5.05 -3.55 6.80
C ALA A 92 -6.09 -2.87 7.71
N LYS A 93 -7.20 -2.37 7.12
CA LYS A 93 -8.29 -1.73 7.88
C LYS A 93 -8.99 -2.66 8.88
N LEU A 94 -8.95 -3.97 8.69
CA LEU A 94 -9.51 -4.92 9.66
C LEU A 94 -8.60 -5.11 10.89
N CYS A 95 -7.29 -4.93 10.73
CA CYS A 95 -6.30 -5.25 11.76
C CYS A 95 -5.66 -4.02 12.41
N VAL A 96 -5.80 -2.85 11.80
CA VAL A 96 -5.23 -1.60 12.30
C VAL A 96 -6.19 -0.93 13.27
N ASP A 97 -5.77 -0.83 14.52
CA ASP A 97 -6.37 0.09 15.49
C ASP A 97 -6.02 1.55 15.14
N LYS A 98 -6.80 2.50 15.66
CA LYS A 98 -6.78 3.94 15.26
C LYS A 98 -5.42 4.66 15.33
N CYS A 99 -4.39 4.06 15.93
CA CYS A 99 -3.08 4.68 16.15
C CYS A 99 -1.92 4.04 15.36
N GLU A 100 -2.17 2.99 14.58
CA GLU A 100 -1.13 2.34 13.78
C GLU A 100 -1.35 2.61 12.28
N ILE A 101 -0.27 2.67 11.49
CA ILE A 101 -0.36 2.87 10.02
C ILE A 101 -0.39 1.52 9.31
N ILE A 102 0.31 0.53 9.86
CA ILE A 102 0.47 -0.81 9.29
C ILE A 102 0.42 -1.82 10.45
N PRO A 103 -0.36 -2.90 10.33
CA PRO A 103 -0.43 -3.90 11.39
C PRO A 103 0.86 -4.74 11.41
N VAL A 104 1.31 -5.14 12.61
CA VAL A 104 2.49 -6.03 12.76
C VAL A 104 2.10 -7.47 12.42
N GLU A 105 1.02 -7.93 13.04
CA GLU A 105 0.42 -9.25 12.83
C GLU A 105 -1.02 -9.10 12.39
N ILE A 106 -1.48 -10.04 11.57
CA ILE A 106 -2.88 -10.11 11.15
C ILE A 106 -3.40 -11.53 11.29
N GLU A 107 -4.71 -11.64 11.46
CA GLU A 107 -5.44 -12.91 11.52
C GLU A 107 -6.42 -12.99 10.35
N CYS A 108 -6.40 -14.10 9.61
CA CYS A 108 -7.34 -14.31 8.51
C CYS A 108 -8.78 -14.46 9.06
N PRO A 109 -9.77 -13.70 8.56
CA PRO A 109 -11.14 -13.74 9.10
C PRO A 109 -11.91 -15.03 8.79
N PHE A 110 -11.36 -15.92 7.94
CA PHE A 110 -12.02 -17.17 7.52
C PHE A 110 -11.42 -18.41 8.19
N CYS A 111 -10.10 -18.51 8.26
CA CYS A 111 -9.39 -19.68 8.79
C CYS A 111 -8.58 -19.41 10.06
N GLN A 112 -8.66 -18.18 10.60
CA GLN A 112 -8.00 -17.76 11.85
C GLN A 112 -6.47 -17.95 11.86
N THR A 113 -5.87 -18.14 10.69
CA THR A 113 -4.41 -18.26 10.57
C THR A 113 -3.78 -16.89 10.84
N ARG A 114 -2.87 -16.84 11.82
CA ARG A 114 -2.08 -15.65 12.14
C ARG A 114 -0.80 -15.59 11.32
N VAL A 115 -0.47 -14.40 10.83
CA VAL A 115 0.72 -14.18 10.00
C VAL A 115 1.24 -12.77 10.19
N LEU A 116 2.57 -12.61 10.10
CA LEU A 116 3.22 -11.30 10.05
C LEU A 116 2.82 -10.58 8.75
N TRP A 117 2.42 -9.32 8.86
CA TRP A 117 1.99 -8.52 7.71
C TRP A 117 3.04 -8.48 6.59
N GLY A 118 4.31 -8.31 6.95
CA GLY A 118 5.42 -8.30 5.99
C GLY A 118 5.55 -9.60 5.19
N VAL A 119 5.31 -10.75 5.83
CA VAL A 119 5.33 -12.07 5.14
C VAL A 119 4.17 -12.16 4.14
N LEU A 120 2.98 -11.73 4.55
CA LEU A 120 1.82 -11.71 3.67
C LEU A 120 2.06 -10.84 2.44
N VAL A 121 2.46 -9.59 2.62
CA VAL A 121 2.65 -8.64 1.52
C VAL A 121 3.78 -9.07 0.59
N ASN A 122 4.89 -9.61 1.12
CA ASN A 122 6.01 -10.05 0.31
C ASN A 122 5.66 -11.30 -0.53
N ARG A 123 4.89 -12.23 0.03
CA ARG A 123 4.45 -13.43 -0.72
C ARG A 123 3.55 -13.05 -1.90
N ASN A 124 2.62 -12.14 -1.69
CA ASN A 124 1.72 -11.68 -2.76
C ASN A 124 2.49 -10.99 -3.89
N LYS A 125 3.53 -10.19 -3.60
CA LYS A 125 4.39 -9.63 -4.66
C LYS A 125 5.08 -10.70 -5.51
N ILE A 126 5.53 -11.79 -4.89
CA ILE A 126 6.20 -12.90 -5.60
C ILE A 126 5.19 -13.66 -6.47
N GLU A 127 4.00 -13.96 -5.93
CA GLU A 127 2.97 -14.71 -6.66
C GLU A 127 2.35 -13.88 -7.81
N SER A 128 2.14 -12.57 -7.64
CA SER A 128 1.69 -11.68 -8.72
C SER A 128 2.63 -11.66 -9.93
N ASN A 129 3.94 -11.76 -9.72
CA ASN A 129 4.92 -11.83 -10.81
C ASN A 129 4.89 -13.17 -11.55
N ARG A 130 4.47 -14.27 -10.90
CA ARG A 130 4.32 -15.58 -11.56
C ARG A 130 3.08 -15.66 -12.44
N ILE A 131 2.03 -14.90 -12.11
CA ILE A 131 0.78 -14.89 -12.88
C ILE A 131 0.92 -14.04 -14.16
N GLN A 132 1.84 -13.06 -14.20
CA GLN A 132 2.10 -12.21 -15.38
C GLN A 132 3.10 -12.82 -16.39
N SER A 133 3.67 -14.00 -16.13
CA SER A 133 4.66 -14.67 -17.00
C SER A 133 4.13 -15.92 -17.70
N LEU A 134 2.81 -16.14 -17.65
CA LEU A 134 2.06 -17.14 -18.41
C LEU A 134 1.13 -16.44 -19.41
#